data_AF-A0A1I6ZCN4-F1
#
_entry.id   AF-A0A1I6ZCN4-F1
#
_cell.length_a   1.000
_cell.length_b   1.000
_cell.length_c   1.000
_cell.angle_alpha   90.00
_cell.angle_beta   90.00
_cell.angle_gamma   90.00
#
_symmetry.space_group_name_H-M   'P 1'
#
loop_
_entity.id
_entity.type
_entity.pdbx_description
1 polymer ?
#
loop_
_entity_poly.entity_id
_entity_poly.type
_entity_poly.pdbx_seq_one_letter_code
_entity_poly.pdbx_strand_id
1 'polypeptide(L)'
;MKSFKHKKFILTLAACAVIAAGIGGTYAILTASTNNVTNTFKPEVIETEIEEDFSGGNFNKKVTIKNIGPDDAFIRARVTISPEDSRISTVGMDSDSWTYYQADGEDEGWYYYRKVVEPGKSTTPLMEKVEVVKAFEGDFDVTVYQEAVGTGSHKANEVVEVSEIQEFFKAAEK
;
A
#
# COMPACT_ATOMS: atom_id res chain seq x y z
N MET A 1 71.78 -20.73 46.02
CA MET A 1 71.41 -19.43 45.41
C MET A 1 70.97 -19.60 43.94
N LYS A 2 69.99 -20.47 43.63
CA LYS A 2 69.47 -20.71 42.26
C LYS A 2 67.97 -20.41 42.10
N SER A 3 67.18 -20.40 43.18
CA SER A 3 65.71 -20.23 43.11
C SER A 3 65.25 -18.77 42.99
N PHE A 4 66.00 -17.78 43.48
CA PHE A 4 65.60 -16.37 43.42
C PHE A 4 65.63 -15.78 42.00
N LYS A 5 66.56 -16.20 41.14
CA LYS A 5 66.62 -15.78 39.73
C LYS A 5 65.49 -16.41 38.91
N HIS A 6 65.09 -17.64 39.24
CA HIS A 6 64.01 -18.37 38.57
C HIS A 6 62.62 -17.78 38.88
N LYS A 7 62.36 -17.41 40.14
CA LYS A 7 61.11 -16.75 40.55
C LYS A 7 60.93 -15.37 39.90
N LYS A 8 62.02 -14.59 39.76
CA LYS A 8 61.98 -13.29 39.05
C LYS A 8 61.74 -13.45 37.54
N PHE A 9 62.34 -14.47 36.92
CA PHE A 9 62.13 -14.78 35.50
C PHE A 9 60.68 -15.19 35.19
N ILE A 10 60.08 -16.04 36.03
CA ILE A 10 58.68 -16.46 35.90
C ILE A 10 57.73 -15.26 36.05
N LEU A 11 58.02 -14.35 36.98
CA LEU A 11 57.21 -13.15 37.19
C LEU A 11 57.25 -12.20 35.99
N THR A 12 58.44 -12.00 35.39
CA THR A 12 58.59 -11.18 34.18
C THR A 12 57.89 -11.81 32.98
N LEU A 13 57.98 -13.14 32.81
CA LEU A 13 57.31 -13.84 31.73
C LEU A 13 55.78 -13.77 31.86
N ALA A 14 55.26 -13.91 33.09
CA ALA A 14 53.83 -13.74 33.36
C ALA A 14 53.36 -12.31 33.08
N ALA A 15 54.13 -11.29 33.46
CA ALA A 15 53.81 -9.89 33.16
C ALA A 15 53.78 -9.60 31.65
N CYS A 16 54.74 -10.13 30.88
CA CYS A 16 54.75 -10.02 29.42
C CYS A 16 53.55 -10.71 28.77
N ALA A 17 53.14 -11.88 29.27
CA ALA A 17 51.98 -12.60 28.76
C ALA A 17 50.66 -11.83 28.98
N VAL A 18 50.49 -11.18 30.14
CA VAL A 18 49.30 -10.35 30.44
C VAL A 18 49.24 -9.13 29.52
N ILE A 19 50.38 -8.48 29.25
CA ILE A 19 50.44 -7.32 28.34
C ILE A 19 50.10 -7.74 26.90
N ALA A 20 50.66 -8.86 26.42
CA ALA A 20 50.38 -9.37 25.07
C ALA A 20 48.90 -9.75 24.88
N ALA A 21 48.28 -10.36 25.90
CA ALA A 21 46.86 -10.72 25.86
C ALA A 21 45.93 -9.49 25.84
N GLY A 22 46.25 -8.45 26.61
CA GLY A 22 45.47 -7.19 26.62
C GLY A 22 45.52 -6.44 25.29
N ILE A 23 46.68 -6.40 24.66
CA ILE A 23 46.85 -5.78 23.34
C ILE A 23 46.08 -6.59 22.28
N GLY A 24 46.24 -7.93 22.23
CA GLY A 24 45.54 -8.78 21.27
C GLY A 24 44.01 -8.76 21.39
N GLY A 25 43.48 -8.74 22.62
CA GLY A 25 42.04 -8.65 22.87
C GLY A 25 41.44 -7.31 22.44
N THR A 26 42.16 -6.21 22.63
CA THR A 26 41.70 -4.86 22.22
C THR A 26 41.70 -4.72 20.70
N TYR A 27 42.71 -5.25 20.01
CA TYR A 27 42.73 -5.27 18.55
C TYR A 27 41.57 -6.11 17.97
N ALA A 28 41.26 -7.28 18.54
CA ALA A 28 40.16 -8.12 18.04
C ALA A 28 38.78 -7.45 18.13
N ILE A 29 38.52 -6.67 19.19
CA ILE A 29 37.26 -5.91 19.36
C ILE A 29 37.18 -4.73 18.38
N LEU A 30 38.30 -4.05 18.11
CA LEU A 30 38.36 -2.92 17.17
C LEU A 30 38.31 -3.36 15.71
N THR A 31 38.87 -4.53 15.38
CA THR A 31 38.86 -5.09 14.02
C THR A 31 37.65 -5.98 13.76
N ALA A 32 36.76 -6.17 14.74
CA ALA A 32 35.49 -6.83 14.52
C ALA A 32 34.63 -5.93 13.61
N SER A 33 34.80 -6.11 12.29
CA SER A 33 33.94 -5.53 11.29
C SER A 33 32.57 -6.19 11.43
N THR A 34 31.68 -5.58 12.22
CA THR A 34 30.26 -5.95 12.19
C THR A 34 29.77 -5.63 10.78
N ASN A 35 29.17 -6.61 10.11
CA ASN A 35 28.47 -6.36 8.84
C ASN A 35 27.54 -5.16 9.03
N ASN A 36 27.61 -4.18 8.14
CA ASN A 36 26.74 -3.01 8.20
C ASN A 36 25.29 -3.50 8.22
N VAL A 37 24.54 -3.13 9.25
CA VAL A 37 23.07 -3.27 9.23
C VAL A 37 22.56 -2.15 8.36
N THR A 38 22.28 -2.44 7.09
CA THR A 38 21.64 -1.48 6.19
C THR A 38 20.19 -1.34 6.58
N ASN A 39 19.78 -0.15 7.04
CA ASN A 39 18.38 0.18 7.23
C ASN A 39 17.75 0.45 5.85
N THR A 40 17.10 -0.56 5.28
CA THR A 40 16.41 -0.44 3.99
C THR A 40 15.00 0.08 4.24
N PHE A 41 14.79 1.38 4.07
CA PHE A 41 13.44 1.94 3.92
C PHE A 41 12.99 1.71 2.47
N LYS A 42 11.97 0.88 2.27
CA LYS A 42 11.34 0.67 0.97
C LYS A 42 9.99 1.41 0.97
N PRO A 43 9.81 2.44 0.12
CA PRO A 43 8.49 3.06 -0.04
C PRO A 43 7.52 2.07 -0.66
N GLU A 44 6.24 2.21 -0.32
CA GLU A 44 5.16 1.45 -0.93
C GLU A 44 4.95 1.90 -2.38
N VAL A 45 4.78 0.95 -3.28
CA VAL A 45 4.55 1.18 -4.71
C VAL A 45 3.13 0.78 -5.02
N ILE A 46 2.28 1.78 -5.20
CA ILE A 46 0.86 1.61 -5.49
C ILE A 46 0.60 1.94 -6.95
N GLU A 47 0.10 0.96 -7.69
CA GLU A 47 -0.20 1.10 -9.11
C GLU A 47 -1.48 0.33 -9.44
N THR A 48 -2.44 1.01 -10.07
CA THR A 48 -3.77 0.47 -10.34
C THR A 48 -4.24 0.80 -11.76
N GLU A 49 -5.02 -0.09 -12.34
CA GLU A 49 -5.55 0.01 -13.70
C GLU A 49 -7.07 -0.21 -13.71
N ILE A 50 -7.77 0.56 -14.55
CA ILE A 50 -9.21 0.36 -14.77
C ILE A 50 -9.38 -0.72 -15.84
N GLU A 51 -10.09 -1.80 -15.51
CA GLU A 51 -10.49 -2.84 -16.45
C GLU A 51 -11.98 -2.63 -16.80
N GLU A 52 -12.27 -2.49 -18.10
CA GLU A 52 -13.63 -2.30 -18.63
C GLU A 52 -14.04 -3.49 -19.51
N ASP A 53 -15.20 -4.07 -19.23
CA ASP A 53 -15.80 -5.14 -20.04
C ASP A 53 -17.16 -4.70 -20.61
N PHE A 54 -17.26 -4.72 -21.95
CA PHE A 54 -18.45 -4.37 -22.72
C PHE A 54 -19.20 -5.61 -23.24
N SER A 55 -18.85 -6.80 -22.76
CA SER A 55 -19.51 -8.04 -23.15
C SER A 55 -20.98 -8.04 -22.74
N GLY A 56 -21.85 -8.59 -23.60
CA GLY A 56 -23.28 -8.76 -23.32
C GLY A 56 -24.23 -7.69 -23.87
N GLY A 57 -23.75 -6.79 -24.74
CA GLY A 57 -24.61 -5.94 -25.58
C GLY A 57 -24.57 -4.45 -25.25
N ASN A 58 -25.51 -3.71 -25.83
CA ASN A 58 -25.56 -2.25 -25.68
C ASN A 58 -25.76 -1.86 -24.21
N PHE A 59 -24.99 -0.86 -23.76
CA PHE A 59 -24.99 -0.28 -22.42
C PHE A 59 -24.39 -1.15 -21.29
N ASN A 60 -23.88 -2.35 -21.60
CA ASN A 60 -23.00 -3.03 -20.65
C ASN A 60 -21.65 -2.32 -20.60
N LYS A 61 -21.23 -1.95 -19.39
CA LYS A 61 -19.94 -1.34 -19.10
C LYS A 61 -19.57 -1.77 -17.70
N LYS A 62 -19.03 -2.98 -17.60
CA LYS A 62 -18.58 -3.51 -16.32
C LYS A 62 -17.23 -2.91 -16.00
N VAL A 63 -17.16 -2.17 -14.90
CA VAL A 63 -15.95 -1.47 -14.46
C VAL A 63 -15.43 -2.11 -13.18
N THR A 64 -14.19 -2.57 -13.23
CA THR A 64 -13.42 -3.04 -12.07
C THR A 64 -12.08 -2.35 -12.03
N ILE A 65 -11.46 -2.25 -10.87
CA ILE A 65 -10.13 -1.65 -10.73
C ILE A 65 -9.18 -2.70 -10.20
N LYS A 66 -8.06 -2.88 -10.90
CA LYS A 66 -7.05 -3.89 -10.60
C LYS A 66 -5.84 -3.26 -9.98
N ASN A 67 -5.32 -3.89 -8.93
CA ASN A 67 -4.00 -3.57 -8.41
C ASN A 67 -2.94 -4.30 -9.23
N ILE A 68 -2.16 -3.55 -10.01
CA ILE A 68 -1.04 -4.06 -10.81
C ILE A 68 0.31 -3.84 -10.12
N GLY A 69 0.31 -3.06 -9.03
CA GLY A 69 1.47 -2.81 -8.19
C GLY A 69 1.84 -4.00 -7.29
N PRO A 70 3.03 -3.96 -6.69
CA PRO A 70 3.53 -5.02 -5.83
C PRO A 70 3.02 -4.97 -4.39
N ASP A 71 2.40 -3.87 -3.97
CA ASP A 71 1.95 -3.65 -2.59
C ASP A 71 0.40 -3.51 -2.52
N ASP A 72 -0.17 -3.79 -1.35
CA ASP A 72 -1.63 -3.78 -1.11
C ASP A 72 -2.22 -2.37 -1.26
N ALA A 73 -3.40 -2.24 -1.88
CA ALA A 73 -4.01 -0.93 -2.18
C ALA A 73 -5.40 -0.75 -1.57
N PHE A 74 -5.64 0.44 -1.01
CA PHE A 74 -6.98 1.02 -0.90
C PHE A 74 -7.29 1.80 -2.17
N ILE A 75 -8.53 1.70 -2.66
CA ILE A 75 -8.94 2.27 -3.94
C ILE A 75 -10.20 3.12 -3.75
N ARG A 76 -10.21 4.32 -4.33
CA ARG A 76 -11.41 5.14 -4.51
C ARG A 76 -11.60 5.49 -5.99
N ALA A 77 -12.84 5.71 -6.39
CA ALA A 77 -13.19 6.05 -7.76
C ALA A 77 -14.26 7.14 -7.84
N ARG A 78 -14.21 7.97 -8.88
CA ARG A 78 -15.30 8.88 -9.28
C ARG A 78 -15.86 8.42 -10.60
N VAL A 79 -17.18 8.48 -10.71
CA VAL A 79 -17.90 8.24 -11.96
C VAL A 79 -18.57 9.54 -12.37
N THR A 80 -18.24 10.05 -13.55
CA THR A 80 -18.84 11.25 -14.10
C THR A 80 -19.55 10.92 -15.40
N ILE A 81 -20.77 11.42 -15.55
CA ILE A 81 -21.58 11.29 -16.75
C ILE A 81 -21.73 12.67 -17.38
N SER A 82 -21.44 12.79 -18.67
CA SER A 82 -21.60 14.03 -19.44
C SER A 82 -22.50 13.83 -20.65
N PRO A 83 -23.42 14.76 -20.96
CA PRO A 83 -23.76 15.94 -20.15
C PRO A 83 -24.54 15.55 -18.88
N GLU A 84 -24.55 16.41 -17.87
CA GLU A 84 -25.22 16.16 -16.58
C GLU A 84 -26.74 15.88 -16.75
N ASP A 85 -27.35 16.46 -17.77
CA ASP A 85 -28.76 16.28 -18.07
C ASP A 85 -29.09 15.02 -18.89
N SER A 86 -28.10 14.17 -19.17
CA SER A 86 -28.22 12.97 -20.01
C SER A 86 -29.18 11.89 -19.50
N ARG A 87 -29.74 12.03 -18.29
CA ARG A 87 -30.68 11.07 -17.66
C ARG A 87 -30.12 9.63 -17.65
N ILE A 88 -28.80 9.51 -17.60
CA ILE A 88 -28.09 8.25 -17.51
C ILE A 88 -27.82 7.93 -16.03
N SER A 89 -27.91 6.64 -15.69
CA SER A 89 -27.56 6.13 -14.36
C SER A 89 -26.66 4.91 -14.49
N THR A 90 -25.86 4.62 -13.48
CA THR A 90 -25.07 3.38 -13.38
C THR A 90 -25.81 2.36 -12.52
N VAL A 91 -25.71 1.09 -12.89
CA VAL A 91 -26.34 -0.03 -12.16
C VAL A 91 -25.35 -1.18 -11.97
N GLY A 92 -25.62 -2.02 -10.97
CA GLY A 92 -24.80 -3.20 -10.67
C GLY A 92 -23.55 -2.92 -9.83
N MET A 93 -23.52 -1.82 -9.08
CA MET A 93 -22.48 -1.62 -8.06
C MET A 93 -22.62 -2.69 -6.97
N ASP A 94 -21.51 -3.32 -6.59
CA ASP A 94 -21.48 -4.18 -5.40
C ASP A 94 -21.51 -3.34 -4.11
N SER A 95 -22.71 -3.12 -3.56
CA SER A 95 -22.92 -2.31 -2.35
C SER A 95 -22.33 -2.91 -1.07
N ASP A 96 -21.93 -4.19 -1.07
CA ASP A 96 -21.29 -4.82 0.09
C ASP A 96 -19.82 -4.42 0.19
N SER A 97 -19.19 -4.09 -0.94
CA SER A 97 -17.77 -3.74 -1.01
C SER A 97 -17.54 -2.27 -1.39
N TRP A 98 -18.47 -1.63 -2.10
CA TRP A 98 -18.39 -0.23 -2.49
C TRP A 98 -19.33 0.63 -1.64
N THR A 99 -18.84 1.79 -1.23
CA THR A 99 -19.66 2.78 -0.54
C THR A 99 -19.42 4.15 -1.14
N TYR A 100 -20.50 4.75 -1.65
CA TYR A 100 -20.51 6.15 -2.02
C TYR A 100 -20.66 6.99 -0.75
N TYR A 101 -19.72 7.91 -0.53
CA TYR A 101 -19.67 8.70 0.70
C TYR A 101 -20.15 10.13 0.44
N GLN A 102 -21.09 10.59 1.28
CA GLN A 102 -21.56 11.96 1.31
C GLN A 102 -21.33 12.49 2.73
N ALA A 103 -20.47 13.50 2.87
CA ALA A 103 -20.17 14.13 4.15
C ALA A 103 -21.11 15.32 4.35
N ASP A 104 -21.95 15.32 5.37
CA ASP A 104 -22.72 16.50 5.82
C ASP A 104 -23.50 17.25 4.72
N GLY A 105 -23.97 16.54 3.68
CA GLY A 105 -24.71 17.11 2.55
C GLY A 105 -23.83 17.69 1.43
N GLU A 106 -22.50 17.59 1.54
CA GLU A 106 -21.56 17.85 0.47
C GLU A 106 -21.20 16.55 -0.27
N ASP A 107 -21.39 16.59 -1.59
CA ASP A 107 -21.04 15.49 -2.48
C ASP A 107 -19.53 15.53 -2.77
N GLU A 108 -18.77 14.66 -2.09
CA GLU A 108 -17.34 14.48 -2.39
C GLU A 108 -17.10 13.77 -3.74
N GLY A 109 -18.13 13.16 -4.32
CA GLY A 109 -18.12 12.49 -5.62
C GLY A 109 -17.38 11.16 -5.64
N TRP A 110 -17.01 10.61 -4.48
CA TRP A 110 -16.16 9.42 -4.36
C TRP A 110 -16.91 8.17 -3.92
N TYR A 111 -16.61 7.07 -4.60
CA TYR A 111 -16.90 5.70 -4.20
C TYR A 111 -15.63 5.11 -3.58
N TYR A 112 -15.75 4.51 -2.40
CA TYR A 112 -14.66 3.85 -1.68
C TYR A 112 -14.84 2.35 -1.72
N TYR A 113 -13.79 1.63 -2.13
CA TYR A 113 -13.75 0.18 -2.01
C TYR A 113 -13.28 -0.19 -0.60
N ARG A 114 -14.15 -0.84 0.17
CA ARG A 114 -13.98 -1.07 1.61
C ARG A 114 -13.08 -2.24 1.96
N LYS A 115 -12.42 -2.86 0.98
CA LYS A 115 -11.53 -4.00 1.19
C LYS A 115 -10.16 -3.68 0.63
N VAL A 116 -9.13 -4.25 1.25
CA VAL A 116 -7.77 -4.22 0.70
C VAL A 116 -7.74 -4.99 -0.63
N VAL A 117 -7.14 -4.40 -1.66
CA VAL A 117 -6.91 -5.02 -2.97
C VAL A 117 -5.46 -5.48 -3.04
N GLU A 118 -5.25 -6.80 -2.95
CA GLU A 118 -3.93 -7.41 -3.05
C GLU A 118 -3.33 -7.27 -4.47
N PRO A 119 -1.99 -7.36 -4.61
CA PRO A 119 -1.32 -7.42 -5.89
C PRO A 119 -1.93 -8.44 -6.86
N GLY A 120 -2.24 -7.98 -8.07
CA GLY A 120 -2.83 -8.78 -9.15
C GLY A 120 -4.33 -9.10 -8.97
N LYS A 121 -4.98 -8.60 -7.91
CA LYS A 121 -6.43 -8.74 -7.70
C LYS A 121 -7.18 -7.50 -8.18
N SER A 122 -8.47 -7.70 -8.46
CA SER A 122 -9.39 -6.63 -8.85
C SER A 122 -10.45 -6.44 -7.78
N THR A 123 -10.98 -5.22 -7.69
CA THR A 123 -12.20 -4.93 -6.94
C THR A 123 -13.38 -5.75 -7.48
N THR A 124 -14.44 -5.88 -6.68
CA THR A 124 -15.75 -6.19 -7.26
C THR A 124 -16.23 -5.03 -8.14
N PRO A 125 -17.26 -5.25 -8.99
CA PRO A 125 -17.70 -4.24 -9.94
C PRO A 125 -18.15 -2.94 -9.26
N LEU A 126 -17.56 -1.81 -9.70
CA LEU A 126 -18.04 -0.47 -9.36
C LEU A 126 -19.38 -0.18 -10.06
N MET A 127 -19.53 -0.69 -11.28
CA MET A 127 -20.78 -0.75 -12.02
C MET A 127 -20.71 -1.94 -12.99
N GLU A 128 -21.86 -2.48 -13.39
CA GLU A 128 -21.94 -3.49 -14.46
C GLU A 128 -22.53 -2.93 -15.74
N LYS A 129 -23.43 -1.95 -15.64
CA LYS A 129 -24.14 -1.38 -16.77
C LYS A 129 -24.48 0.08 -16.55
N VAL A 130 -24.87 0.69 -17.66
CA VAL A 130 -25.41 2.03 -17.74
C VAL A 130 -26.86 1.92 -18.18
N GLU A 131 -27.77 2.68 -17.58
CA GLU A 131 -29.18 2.68 -17.94
C GLU A 131 -29.67 4.10 -18.28
N VAL A 132 -30.43 4.19 -19.36
CA VAL A 132 -31.09 5.42 -19.82
C VAL A 132 -32.44 5.53 -19.12
N VAL A 133 -32.56 6.40 -18.12
CA VAL A 133 -33.72 6.47 -17.20
C VAL A 133 -34.96 7.07 -17.88
N LYS A 134 -34.77 7.93 -18.90
CA LYS A 134 -35.81 8.46 -19.82
C LYS A 134 -35.17 8.75 -21.18
N ALA A 135 -35.97 8.71 -22.25
CA ALA A 135 -35.54 8.99 -23.63
C ALA A 135 -34.67 10.26 -23.71
N PHE A 136 -33.37 10.06 -23.61
CA PHE A 136 -32.35 11.07 -23.85
C PHE A 136 -32.00 10.97 -25.32
N GLU A 137 -32.17 12.07 -26.04
CA GLU A 137 -31.79 12.19 -27.44
C GLU A 137 -30.43 12.90 -27.49
N GLY A 138 -29.35 12.12 -27.56
CA GLY A 138 -27.99 12.64 -27.64
C GLY A 138 -26.93 11.58 -27.32
N ASP A 139 -25.68 11.92 -27.61
CA ASP A 139 -24.52 11.14 -27.17
C ASP A 139 -24.20 11.48 -25.71
N PHE A 140 -23.66 10.51 -24.98
CA PHE A 140 -23.20 10.71 -23.61
C PHE A 140 -21.86 9.99 -23.40
N ASP A 141 -21.08 10.52 -22.46
CA ASP A 141 -19.82 9.95 -22.01
C ASP A 141 -19.92 9.53 -20.55
N VAL A 142 -19.39 8.34 -20.24
CA VAL A 142 -19.20 7.86 -18.86
C VAL A 142 -17.72 7.73 -18.60
N THR A 143 -17.20 8.60 -17.74
CA THR A 143 -15.78 8.68 -17.38
C THR A 143 -15.59 8.13 -15.98
N VAL A 144 -14.61 7.24 -15.81
CA VAL A 144 -14.20 6.72 -14.51
C VAL A 144 -12.81 7.24 -14.21
N TYR A 145 -12.68 7.90 -13.06
CA TYR A 145 -11.40 8.31 -12.49
C TYR A 145 -11.14 7.50 -11.23
N GLN A 146 -9.89 7.12 -10.98
CA GLN A 146 -9.53 6.32 -9.81
C GLN A 146 -8.24 6.80 -9.18
N GLU A 147 -8.13 6.54 -7.89
CA GLU A 147 -6.94 6.78 -7.09
C GLU A 147 -6.74 5.64 -6.11
N ALA A 148 -5.48 5.41 -5.74
CA ALA A 148 -5.11 4.39 -4.79
C ALA A 148 -4.00 4.84 -3.85
N VAL A 149 -4.04 4.32 -2.63
CA VAL A 149 -3.06 4.56 -1.56
C VAL A 149 -2.71 3.25 -0.86
N GLY A 150 -1.59 3.27 -0.16
CA GLY A 150 -1.16 2.14 0.66
C GLY A 150 -2.11 1.85 1.80
N THR A 151 -2.06 0.61 2.30
CA THR A 151 -3.01 0.11 3.31
C THR A 151 -2.44 0.11 4.73
N GLY A 152 -1.17 0.50 4.89
CA GLY A 152 -0.48 0.48 6.18
C GLY A 152 -0.48 -0.92 6.79
N SER A 153 -1.21 -1.10 7.89
CA SER A 153 -1.27 -2.39 8.61
C SER A 153 -2.45 -3.27 8.21
N HIS A 154 -3.45 -2.74 7.48
CA HIS A 154 -4.61 -3.53 7.06
C HIS A 154 -4.20 -4.66 6.10
N LYS A 155 -5.02 -5.70 6.04
CA LYS A 155 -4.73 -6.91 5.25
C LYS A 155 -5.95 -7.31 4.42
N ALA A 156 -5.73 -8.15 3.42
CA ALA A 156 -6.77 -8.71 2.58
C ALA A 156 -7.93 -9.33 3.39
N ASN A 157 -9.15 -9.20 2.87
CA ASN A 157 -10.42 -9.67 3.45
C ASN A 157 -10.93 -8.90 4.69
N GLU A 158 -10.22 -7.87 5.14
CA GLU A 158 -10.73 -6.93 6.12
C GLU A 158 -11.70 -5.95 5.45
N VAL A 159 -12.88 -5.77 6.03
CA VAL A 159 -13.80 -4.68 5.65
C VAL A 159 -13.47 -3.49 6.54
N VAL A 160 -13.05 -2.40 5.91
CA VAL A 160 -12.58 -1.18 6.56
C VAL A 160 -13.67 -0.10 6.44
N GLU A 161 -13.82 0.71 7.48
CA GLU A 161 -14.76 1.82 7.48
C GLU A 161 -14.27 2.95 6.58
N VAL A 162 -15.19 3.59 5.85
CA VAL A 162 -14.83 4.61 4.85
C VAL A 162 -14.08 5.79 5.49
N SER A 163 -14.46 6.18 6.71
CA SER A 163 -13.78 7.26 7.44
C SER A 163 -12.30 6.97 7.70
N GLU A 164 -11.94 5.71 7.95
CA GLU A 164 -10.56 5.28 8.15
C GLU A 164 -9.80 5.30 6.82
N ILE A 165 -10.39 4.77 5.74
CA ILE A 165 -9.80 4.82 4.39
C ILE A 165 -9.55 6.26 3.96
N GLN A 166 -10.47 7.19 4.27
CA GLN A 166 -10.30 8.61 3.98
C GLN A 166 -9.08 9.23 4.66
N GLU A 167 -8.68 8.76 5.85
CA GLU A 167 -7.47 9.26 6.51
C GLU A 167 -6.21 8.92 5.71
N PHE A 168 -6.14 7.74 5.07
CA PHE A 168 -5.03 7.37 4.18
C PHE A 168 -4.95 8.30 2.96
N PHE A 169 -6.08 8.57 2.31
CA PHE A 169 -6.11 9.50 1.16
C PHE A 169 -5.73 10.93 1.57
N LYS A 170 -6.27 11.43 2.69
CA LYS A 170 -5.91 12.75 3.23
C LYS A 170 -4.43 12.86 3.62
N ALA A 171 -3.80 11.75 4.02
CA ALA A 171 -2.38 11.71 4.35
C ALA A 171 -1.50 11.74 3.08
N ALA A 172 -1.95 11.13 1.98
CA ALA A 172 -1.22 11.08 0.72
C ALA A 172 -1.29 12.39 -0.11
N GLU A 173 -2.31 13.22 0.13
CA GLU A 173 -2.50 14.52 -0.54
C GLU A 173 -1.60 15.65 0.00
N LYS A 174 -0.82 15.42 1.05
CA LYS A 174 0.06 16.42 1.70
C LYS A 174 1.49 16.38 1.19
#